data_AF-A0A535P3X1-F1
#
_entry.id   AF-A0A535P3X1-F1
#
_cell.length_a   1.000
_cell.length_b   1.000
_cell.length_c   1.000
_cell.angle_alpha   90.00
_cell.angle_beta   90.00
_cell.angle_gamma   90.00
#
_symmetry.space_group_name_H-M   'P 1'
#
loop_
_entity.id
_entity.type
_entity.pdbx_description
1 polymer ?
#
loop_
_entity_poly.entity_id
_entity_poly.type
_entity_poly.pdbx_seq_one_letter_code
_entity_poly.pdbx_strand_id
1 'polypeptide(L)'
;MTSNVGQNYPYTSESASERAAAIERLVAEREGLAATLAAETTPPDANDRWWVWKCPTKGCPGLLHVAGYALDKHALFVVCDGTCGKTFLR
;
A
#
# COMPACT_ATOMS: atom_id res chain seq x y z
N MET A 1 -2.62 12.79 -23.50
CA MET A 1 -1.79 12.25 -22.41
C MET A 1 -2.28 12.84 -21.10
N THR A 2 -3.02 12.08 -20.29
CA THR A 2 -3.38 12.52 -18.95
C THR A 2 -2.20 12.18 -18.05
N SER A 3 -1.54 13.20 -17.51
CA SER A 3 -0.29 13.01 -16.77
C SER A 3 -0.53 12.20 -15.49
N ASN A 4 -0.02 10.97 -15.44
CA ASN A 4 -0.01 10.09 -14.26
C ASN A 4 0.87 10.62 -13.12
N VAL A 5 1.47 11.81 -13.28
CA VAL A 5 2.38 12.44 -12.32
C VAL A 5 1.71 12.62 -10.95
N GLY A 6 0.42 12.96 -10.90
CA GLY A 6 -0.32 13.05 -9.63
C GLY A 6 -0.57 11.71 -8.91
N GLN A 7 -0.38 10.58 -9.59
CA GLN A 7 -0.63 9.24 -9.02
C GLN A 7 0.60 8.64 -8.33
N ASN A 8 1.80 9.17 -8.59
CA ASN A 8 3.05 8.75 -7.93
C ASN A 8 3.46 9.66 -6.79
N TYR A 9 2.91 10.88 -6.69
CA TYR A 9 3.19 11.74 -5.55
C TYR A 9 2.43 11.28 -4.30
N PRO A 10 3.08 11.31 -3.12
CA PRO A 10 2.40 11.09 -1.85
C PRO A 10 1.21 12.05 -1.71
N TYR A 11 0.06 11.51 -1.33
CA TYR A 11 -1.13 12.28 -1.01
C TYR A 11 -1.05 12.85 0.41
N THR A 12 -0.58 12.04 1.35
CA THR A 12 -0.35 12.39 2.75
C THR A 12 0.70 11.45 3.34
N SER A 13 0.99 11.56 4.64
CA SER A 13 1.73 10.55 5.39
C SER A 13 0.96 10.07 6.62
N GLU A 14 1.26 8.84 7.04
CA GLU A 14 0.76 8.20 8.27
C GLU A 14 1.94 7.81 9.17
N SER A 15 1.68 7.60 10.46
CA SER A 15 2.66 7.05 11.40
C SER A 15 2.89 5.55 11.18
N ALA A 16 3.99 5.03 11.71
CA ALA A 16 4.29 3.60 11.66
C ALA A 16 3.17 2.72 12.25
N SER A 17 2.53 3.18 13.34
CA SER A 17 1.44 2.46 14.01
C SER A 17 0.14 2.52 13.22
N GLU A 18 -0.21 3.67 12.65
CA GLU A 18 -1.38 3.80 11.76
C GLU A 18 -1.25 2.89 10.54
N ARG A 19 -0.06 2.88 9.90
CA ARG A 19 0.25 1.97 8.79
C ARG A 19 0.08 0.51 9.20
N ALA A 20 0.69 0.11 10.32
CA ALA A 20 0.63 -1.27 10.80
C ALA A 20 -0.82 -1.71 11.07
N ALA A 21 -1.61 -0.86 11.76
CA ALA A 21 -3.01 -1.12 12.03
C ALA A 21 -3.86 -1.21 10.75
N ALA A 22 -3.58 -0.37 9.75
CA ALA A 22 -4.24 -0.44 8.45
C ALA A 22 -3.95 -1.79 7.77
N ILE A 23 -2.69 -2.21 7.69
CA ILE A 23 -2.33 -3.49 7.07
C ILE A 23 -2.90 -4.69 7.84
N GLU A 24 -2.85 -4.67 9.17
CA GLU A 24 -3.42 -5.72 10.02
C GLU A 24 -4.94 -5.88 9.77
N ARG A 25 -5.66 -4.76 9.76
CA ARG A 25 -7.10 -4.74 9.42
C ARG A 25 -7.34 -5.34 8.04
N LEU A 26 -6.59 -4.91 7.03
CA LEU A 26 -6.77 -5.39 5.65
C LEU A 26 -6.45 -6.88 5.50
N VAL A 27 -5.45 -7.37 6.22
CA VAL A 27 -5.12 -8.81 6.26
C VAL A 27 -6.26 -9.61 6.90
N ALA A 28 -6.88 -9.10 7.96
CA ALA A 28 -8.02 -9.74 8.60
C ALA A 28 -9.28 -9.72 7.70
N GLU A 29 -9.50 -8.65 6.94
CA GLU A 29 -10.68 -8.47 6.09
C GLU A 29 -10.58 -9.20 4.74
N ARG A 30 -9.37 -9.53 4.27
CA ARG A 30 -9.14 -10.01 2.89
C ARG A 30 -8.49 -11.37 2.83
N GLU A 31 -9.27 -12.32 2.35
CA GLU A 31 -8.79 -13.67 2.08
C GLU A 31 -7.60 -13.65 1.11
N GLY A 32 -6.56 -14.41 1.46
CA GLY A 32 -5.35 -14.56 0.65
C GLY A 32 -4.31 -13.45 0.78
N LEU A 33 -4.66 -12.26 1.31
CA LEU A 33 -3.71 -11.15 1.39
C LEU A 33 -2.48 -11.48 2.26
N ALA A 34 -2.67 -12.17 3.39
CA ALA A 34 -1.56 -12.62 4.23
C ALA A 34 -0.54 -13.46 3.45
N ALA A 35 -1.03 -14.41 2.64
CA ALA A 35 -0.18 -15.29 1.84
C ALA A 35 0.55 -14.51 0.75
N THR A 36 -0.13 -13.56 0.08
CA THR A 36 0.48 -12.66 -0.90
C THR A 36 1.61 -11.84 -0.29
N LEU A 37 1.38 -11.19 0.86
CA LEU A 37 2.41 -10.38 1.51
C LEU A 37 3.62 -11.22 1.94
N ALA A 38 3.39 -12.41 2.49
CA ALA A 38 4.46 -13.33 2.86
C ALA A 38 5.28 -13.82 1.64
N ALA A 39 4.65 -13.98 0.48
CA ALA A 39 5.30 -14.47 -0.73
C ALA A 39 6.03 -13.37 -1.52
N GLU A 40 5.55 -12.13 -1.48
CA GLU A 40 6.02 -11.07 -2.39
C GLU A 40 6.80 -9.95 -1.70
N THR A 41 6.80 -9.89 -0.36
CA THR A 41 7.36 -8.75 0.36
C THR A 41 8.33 -9.13 1.47
N THR A 42 9.27 -8.23 1.75
CA THR A 42 9.97 -8.15 3.03
C THR A 42 9.35 -7.07 3.92
N PRO A 43 9.51 -7.17 5.25
CA PRO A 43 9.06 -6.13 6.16
C PRO A 43 9.62 -4.74 5.78
N PRO A 44 8.82 -3.67 5.94
CA PRO A 44 9.31 -2.32 5.74
C PRO A 44 10.36 -1.95 6.81
N ASP A 45 11.18 -0.94 6.54
CA ASP A 45 12.21 -0.44 7.44
C ASP A 45 11.62 0.32 8.64
N ALA A 46 12.44 0.61 9.65
CA ALA A 46 12.01 1.34 10.83
C ALA A 46 11.91 2.85 10.51
N ASN A 47 10.79 3.26 9.94
CA ASN A 47 10.46 4.68 9.69
C ASN A 47 9.27 5.13 10.54
N ASP A 48 9.40 6.32 11.13
CA ASP A 48 8.33 6.95 11.93
C ASP A 48 7.13 7.39 11.08
N ARG A 49 7.37 7.71 9.79
CA ARG A 49 6.38 8.24 8.86
C ARG A 49 6.44 7.52 7.53
N TRP A 50 5.27 7.24 6.98
CA TRP A 50 5.08 6.53 5.72
C TRP A 50 4.22 7.34 4.78
N TRP A 51 4.62 7.38 3.51
CA TRP A 51 3.79 7.99 2.48
C TRP A 51 2.54 7.15 2.20
N VAL A 52 1.44 7.85 1.92
CA VAL A 52 0.16 7.29 1.53
C VAL A 52 -0.24 7.90 0.20
N TRP A 53 -0.73 7.09 -0.73
CA TRP A 53 -1.13 7.53 -2.07
C TRP A 53 -2.62 7.33 -2.30
N LYS A 54 -3.19 8.03 -3.27
CA LYS A 54 -4.53 7.69 -3.77
C LYS A 54 -4.48 6.42 -4.62
N CYS A 55 -5.51 5.59 -4.50
CA CYS A 55 -5.69 4.45 -5.38
C CYS A 55 -5.89 4.92 -6.83
N PRO A 56 -5.10 4.41 -7.80
CA PRO A 56 -5.27 4.80 -9.20
C PRO A 56 -6.44 4.08 -9.88
N THR A 57 -7.06 3.11 -9.22
CA THR A 57 -8.22 2.40 -9.76
C THR A 57 -9.39 3.36 -9.90
N LYS A 58 -9.88 3.55 -11.14
CA LYS A 58 -11.04 4.40 -11.42
C LYS A 58 -12.23 4.00 -10.55
N GLY A 59 -12.81 4.98 -9.85
CA GLY A 59 -13.97 4.77 -8.99
C GLY A 59 -13.65 4.17 -7.61
N CYS A 60 -12.39 3.89 -7.29
CA CYS A 60 -12.01 3.46 -5.94
C CYS A 60 -11.61 4.68 -5.09
N PRO A 61 -12.29 4.96 -3.97
CA PRO A 61 -11.95 6.07 -3.09
C PRO A 61 -10.77 5.78 -2.15
N GLY A 62 -10.18 4.58 -2.24
CA GLY A 62 -9.19 4.09 -1.28
C GLY A 62 -7.83 4.78 -1.35
N LEU A 63 -7.10 4.63 -0.26
CA LEU A 63 -5.71 5.01 -0.06
C LEU A 63 -4.81 3.77 -0.11
N LEU A 64 -3.55 3.98 -0.51
CA LEU A 64 -2.54 2.93 -0.60
C LEU A 64 -1.61 3.02 0.61
N HIS A 65 -1.56 1.94 1.39
CA HIS A 65 -0.72 1.82 2.59
C HIS A 65 0.46 0.89 2.32
N VAL A 66 1.63 1.23 2.86
CA VAL A 66 2.84 0.41 2.71
C VAL A 66 2.71 -0.88 3.51
N ALA A 67 2.78 -2.02 2.82
CA ALA A 67 2.80 -3.35 3.44
C ALA A 67 4.21 -3.93 3.57
N GLY A 68 5.14 -3.52 2.70
CA GLY A 68 6.52 -3.98 2.74
C GLY A 68 7.32 -3.51 1.52
N TYR A 69 8.49 -4.10 1.32
CA TYR A 69 9.28 -3.94 0.10
C TYR A 69 9.10 -5.15 -0.80
N ALA A 70 8.82 -4.92 -2.09
CA ALA A 70 8.70 -6.00 -3.07
C ALA A 70 10.05 -6.69 -3.28
N LEU A 71 10.09 -8.02 -3.10
CA LEU A 71 11.31 -8.84 -3.14
C LEU A 71 12.12 -8.61 -4.42
N ASP A 72 11.46 -8.62 -5.58
CA ASP A 72 12.14 -8.65 -6.89
C ASP A 72 12.25 -7.27 -7.57
N LYS A 73 11.70 -6.21 -6.96
CA LYS A 73 11.41 -4.96 -7.70
C LYS A 73 11.91 -3.68 -7.02
N HIS A 74 12.58 -3.78 -5.88
CA HIS A 74 13.15 -2.64 -5.13
C HIS A 74 12.17 -1.46 -4.99
N ALA A 75 10.90 -1.77 -4.78
CA ALA A 75 9.81 -0.81 -4.72
C ALA A 75 8.95 -1.07 -3.49
N LEU A 76 8.27 -0.05 -3.00
CA LEU A 76 7.30 -0.19 -1.92
C LEU A 76 6.10 -0.97 -2.44
N PHE A 77 5.78 -2.08 -1.77
CA PHE A 77 4.56 -2.83 -2.02
C PHE A 77 3.44 -2.22 -1.19
N VAL A 78 2.43 -1.68 -1.88
CA VAL A 78 1.33 -0.96 -1.24
C VAL A 78 -0.01 -1.64 -1.48
N VAL A 79 -0.87 -1.62 -0.48
CA VAL A 79 -2.20 -2.24 -0.51
C VAL A 79 -3.26 -1.14 -0.44
N CYS A 80 -4.21 -1.17 -1.37
CA CYS A 80 -5.34 -0.24 -1.36
C CYS A 80 -6.34 -0.62 -0.27
N ASP A 81 -6.76 0.30 0.60
CA ASP A 81 -7.79 0.05 1.62
C ASP A 81 -9.24 0.11 1.09
N GLY A 82 -9.43 0.65 -0.11
CA GLY A 82 -10.74 0.81 -0.72
C GLY A 82 -11.31 -0.47 -1.36
N THR A 83 -12.47 -0.31 -1.99
CA THR A 83 -13.28 -1.41 -2.56
C THR A 83 -12.60 -2.25 -3.63
N CYS A 84 -11.52 -1.75 -4.26
CA CYS A 84 -10.86 -2.50 -5.33
C CYS A 84 -9.97 -3.64 -4.81
N GLY A 85 -9.53 -3.59 -3.55
CA GLY A 85 -8.71 -4.64 -2.95
C GLY A 85 -7.29 -4.80 -3.52
N LYS A 86 -6.89 -3.97 -4.48
CA LYS A 86 -5.66 -4.19 -5.28
C LYS A 86 -4.38 -3.80 -4.56
N THR A 87 -3.28 -4.39 -5.01
CA THR A 87 -1.91 -4.04 -4.64
C THR A 87 -1.21 -3.29 -5.77
N PHE A 88 -0.22 -2.46 -5.42
CA PHE A 88 0.56 -1.66 -6.37
C PHE A 88 2.02 -1.57 -5.91
N LEU A 89 2.87 -1.03 -6.79
CA LEU A 89 4.26 -0.70 -6.49
C LEU A 89 4.47 0.82 -6.53
N ARG A 90 5.28 1.34 -5.62
CA ARG A 90 5.65 2.76 -5.50
C ARG A 90 7.15 2.96 -5.37
#